data_AF-A0A969B8J5-F1
#
_entry.id   AF-A0A969B8J5-F1
#
_cell.length_a   1.000
_cell.length_b   1.000
_cell.length_c   1.000
_cell.angle_alpha   90.00
_cell.angle_beta   90.00
_cell.angle_gamma   90.00
#
_symmetry.space_group_name_H-M   'P 1'
#
loop_
_entity.id
_entity.type
_entity.pdbx_description
1 polymer ?
#
loop_
_entity_poly.entity_id
_entity_poly.type
_entity_poly.pdbx_seq_one_letter_code
_entity_poly.pdbx_strand_id
1 'polypeptide(L)'
;MWIDGPAVVVGFGQGAGAVDVVPGVWIGTTTSAPHYPVYEIPDGNGGWRRTSPQRHSKYLNDEDVRAGYKLAKVVKLLKAWKYSRAPKIPIFGFHMEMLLATSGTCVGVRSYQNILLDAFRLLRDRNGSSLADPLGISSRIDAVATELQRQRLVEYASYAADKASSAISAEVGGRHDDAYYYWKLVFNQAFPSR
;
A
#
# COMPACT_ATOMS: atom_id res chain seq x y z
N MET A 1 -8.46 23.07 4.47
CA MET A 1 -7.97 22.69 3.13
C MET A 1 -6.46 22.70 3.18
N TRP A 2 -5.81 21.62 2.73
CA TRP A 2 -4.34 21.54 2.59
C TRP A 2 -4.00 20.79 1.31
N ILE A 3 -2.76 20.91 0.84
CA ILE A 3 -2.26 20.24 -0.35
C ILE A 3 -1.62 18.91 0.06
N ASP A 4 -2.01 17.79 -0.56
CA ASP A 4 -1.36 16.49 -0.42
C ASP A 4 -1.01 15.94 -1.80
N GLY A 5 0.23 16.20 -2.24
CA GLY A 5 0.71 15.82 -3.57
C GLY A 5 -0.17 16.39 -4.70
N PRO A 6 -0.87 15.54 -5.48
CA PRO A 6 -1.69 15.96 -6.62
C PRO A 6 -3.07 16.53 -6.23
N ALA A 7 -3.46 16.45 -4.95
CA ALA A 7 -4.81 16.71 -4.49
C ALA A 7 -4.93 17.94 -3.59
N VAL A 8 -6.09 18.58 -3.67
CA VAL A 8 -6.59 19.49 -2.65
C VAL A 8 -7.49 18.71 -1.70
N VAL A 9 -7.13 18.66 -0.42
CA VAL A 9 -7.90 17.92 0.60
C VAL A 9 -8.97 18.82 1.23
N VAL A 10 -10.22 18.39 1.11
CA VAL A 10 -11.40 19.04 1.70
C VAL A 10 -11.88 18.21 2.89
N GLY A 11 -11.73 18.77 4.11
CA GLY A 11 -12.22 18.16 5.34
C GLY A 11 -13.64 18.63 5.67
N PHE A 12 -14.51 17.70 6.07
CA PHE A 12 -15.86 18.03 6.52
C PHE A 12 -15.91 18.13 8.06
N GLY A 13 -16.54 19.18 8.58
CA GLY A 13 -16.46 19.60 9.99
C GLY A 13 -17.01 18.62 11.05
N GLN A 14 -17.68 17.53 10.64
CA GLN A 14 -18.25 16.54 11.56
C GLN A 14 -17.47 15.23 11.63
N GLY A 15 -16.19 15.21 11.21
CA GLY A 15 -15.31 14.06 11.39
C GLY A 15 -15.55 12.87 10.44
N ALA A 16 -16.51 12.98 9.51
CA ALA A 16 -16.93 11.92 8.58
C ALA A 16 -15.99 11.70 7.37
N GLY A 17 -14.73 12.09 7.48
CA GLY A 17 -13.71 11.89 6.43
C GLY A 17 -13.36 13.16 5.66
N ALA A 18 -12.24 13.10 4.95
CA ALA A 18 -11.77 14.11 4.02
C ALA A 18 -11.86 13.57 2.60
N VAL A 19 -12.09 14.45 1.63
CA VAL A 19 -12.09 14.11 0.20
C VAL A 19 -10.91 14.77 -0.47
N ASP A 20 -10.21 13.98 -1.28
CA ASP A 20 -9.14 14.44 -2.16
C ASP A 20 -9.75 14.86 -3.50
N VAL A 21 -9.69 16.16 -3.81
CA VAL A 21 -10.11 16.70 -5.10
C VAL A 21 -8.87 16.84 -5.99
N VAL A 22 -8.81 16.06 -7.06
CA VAL A 22 -7.68 16.03 -7.99
C VAL A 22 -8.14 16.61 -9.34
N PRO A 23 -7.57 17.73 -9.81
CA PRO A 23 -7.79 18.21 -11.17
C PRO A 23 -7.33 17.14 -12.18
N GLY A 24 -8.17 16.86 -13.19
CA GLY A 24 -7.86 15.87 -14.21
C GLY A 24 -8.28 16.33 -15.59
N VAL A 25 -7.38 16.19 -16.56
CA VAL A 25 -7.63 16.44 -17.98
C VAL A 25 -7.75 15.10 -18.68
N TRP A 26 -8.84 14.86 -19.39
CA TRP A 26 -8.99 13.65 -20.20
C TRP A 26 -8.09 13.74 -21.43
N ILE A 27 -7.30 12.70 -21.69
CA ILE A 27 -6.32 12.66 -22.79
C ILE A 27 -6.51 11.48 -23.75
N GLY A 28 -7.59 10.73 -23.59
CA GLY A 28 -7.91 9.59 -24.46
C GLY A 28 -8.24 8.32 -23.70
N THR A 29 -7.95 7.18 -24.31
CA THR A 29 -8.21 5.86 -23.72
C THR A 29 -6.99 4.94 -23.81
N THR A 30 -6.99 3.86 -23.02
CA THR A 30 -6.00 2.78 -23.16
C THR A 30 -6.01 2.21 -24.58
N THR A 31 -4.84 1.83 -25.07
CA THR A 31 -4.66 1.35 -26.47
C THR A 31 -5.25 -0.05 -26.69
N SER A 32 -5.26 -0.88 -25.67
CA SER A 32 -5.81 -2.25 -25.73
C SER A 32 -7.26 -2.28 -25.24
N ALA A 33 -8.09 -3.10 -25.91
CA ALA A 33 -9.45 -3.36 -25.48
C ALA A 33 -9.48 -4.24 -24.20
N PRO A 34 -10.49 -4.07 -23.31
CA PRO A 34 -11.46 -2.99 -23.32
C PRO A 34 -10.80 -1.62 -23.04
N HIS A 35 -11.30 -0.58 -23.69
CA HIS A 35 -10.75 0.77 -23.57
C HIS A 35 -11.19 1.44 -22.26
N TYR A 36 -10.24 2.00 -21.52
CA TYR A 36 -10.50 2.76 -20.28
C TYR A 36 -10.05 4.20 -20.45
N PRO A 37 -10.74 5.18 -19.84
CA PRO A 37 -10.35 6.58 -19.93
C PRO A 37 -8.99 6.81 -19.25
N VAL A 38 -8.16 7.63 -19.90
CA VAL A 38 -6.85 8.04 -19.39
C VAL A 38 -6.90 9.55 -19.16
N TYR A 39 -6.36 9.97 -18.03
CA TYR A 39 -6.29 11.36 -17.61
C TYR A 39 -4.84 11.77 -17.33
N GLU A 40 -4.56 13.05 -17.47
CA GLU A 40 -3.40 13.71 -16.85
C GLU A 40 -3.85 14.45 -15.60
N ILE A 41 -3.14 14.22 -14.51
CA ILE A 41 -3.32 14.90 -13.22
C ILE A 41 -2.00 15.56 -12.81
N PRO A 42 -2.01 16.64 -12.00
CA PRO A 42 -0.79 17.22 -11.46
C PRO A 42 0.04 16.16 -10.74
N ASP A 43 1.37 16.23 -10.79
CA ASP A 43 2.26 15.29 -10.09
C ASP A 43 2.74 15.81 -8.72
N GLY A 44 2.43 17.07 -8.39
CA GLY A 44 2.87 17.76 -7.16
C GLY A 44 4.25 18.42 -7.24
N ASN A 45 4.96 18.26 -8.36
CA ASN A 45 6.30 18.81 -8.62
C ASN A 45 6.32 19.79 -9.81
N GLY A 46 5.15 20.32 -10.19
CA GLY A 46 4.98 21.23 -11.33
C GLY A 46 4.79 20.53 -12.68
N GLY A 47 4.75 19.19 -12.69
CA GLY A 47 4.49 18.38 -13.87
C GLY A 47 3.11 17.75 -13.88
N TRP A 48 2.91 16.87 -14.87
CA TRP A 48 1.70 16.08 -15.06
C TRP A 48 2.05 14.60 -15.08
N ARG A 49 1.18 13.77 -14.52
CA ARG A 49 1.27 12.31 -14.61
C ARG A 49 -0.01 11.73 -15.19
N ARG A 50 0.16 10.66 -15.98
CA ARG A 50 -0.96 9.91 -16.54
C ARG A 50 -1.54 8.95 -15.52
N THR A 51 -2.85 8.76 -15.57
CA THR A 51 -3.59 7.81 -14.72
C THR A 51 -4.81 7.26 -15.46
N SER A 52 -5.23 6.04 -15.13
CA SER A 52 -6.51 5.47 -15.57
C SER A 52 -7.17 4.77 -14.39
N PRO A 53 -7.87 5.52 -13.52
CA PRO A 53 -8.40 4.99 -12.27
C PRO A 53 -9.26 3.75 -12.46
N GLN A 54 -10.08 3.71 -13.52
CA GLN A 54 -10.94 2.59 -13.84
C GLN A 54 -10.14 1.35 -14.28
N ARG A 55 -9.07 1.53 -15.06
CA ARG A 55 -8.21 0.40 -15.47
C ARG A 55 -7.44 -0.16 -14.28
N HIS A 56 -6.81 0.71 -13.49
CA HIS A 56 -6.08 0.29 -12.28
C HIS A 56 -7.04 -0.40 -11.29
N SER A 57 -8.25 0.12 -11.10
CA SER A 57 -9.27 -0.48 -10.24
C SER A 57 -9.71 -1.86 -10.74
N LYS A 58 -9.94 -2.02 -12.05
CA LYS A 58 -10.23 -3.34 -12.62
C LYS A 58 -9.10 -4.33 -12.36
N TYR A 59 -7.86 -3.93 -12.63
CA TYR A 59 -6.69 -4.78 -12.41
C TYR A 59 -6.61 -5.23 -10.94
N LEU A 60 -6.75 -4.31 -9.99
CA LEU A 60 -6.73 -4.64 -8.56
C LEU A 60 -7.89 -5.59 -8.17
N ASN A 61 -9.08 -5.41 -8.75
CA ASN A 61 -10.21 -6.30 -8.51
C ASN A 61 -9.96 -7.71 -9.05
N ASP A 62 -9.47 -7.82 -10.29
CA ASP A 62 -9.15 -9.11 -10.91
C ASP A 62 -8.07 -9.85 -10.10
N GLU A 63 -7.08 -9.11 -9.59
CA GLU A 63 -6.01 -9.64 -8.74
C GLU A 63 -6.50 -10.04 -7.33
N ASP A 64 -7.43 -9.30 -6.75
CA ASP A 64 -8.06 -9.68 -5.47
C ASP A 64 -8.92 -10.94 -5.63
N VAL A 65 -9.66 -11.07 -6.73
CA VAL A 65 -10.39 -12.31 -7.08
C VAL A 65 -9.41 -13.48 -7.20
N ARG A 66 -8.31 -13.31 -7.95
CA ARG A 66 -7.24 -14.33 -8.09
C ARG A 66 -6.62 -14.72 -6.75
N ALA A 67 -6.54 -13.76 -5.81
CA ALA A 67 -6.06 -13.99 -4.45
C ALA A 67 -7.12 -14.54 -3.48
N GLY A 68 -8.34 -14.86 -3.94
CA GLY A 68 -9.43 -15.32 -3.08
C GLY A 68 -9.90 -14.24 -2.09
N TYR A 69 -9.94 -12.97 -2.54
CA TYR A 69 -10.34 -11.79 -1.77
C TYR A 69 -9.47 -11.50 -0.54
N LYS A 70 -8.22 -11.97 -0.54
CA LYS A 70 -7.25 -11.72 0.54
C LYS A 70 -6.45 -10.44 0.31
N LEU A 71 -6.23 -10.02 -0.93
CA LEU A 71 -5.40 -8.86 -1.25
C LEU A 71 -5.98 -7.60 -0.62
N ALA A 72 -7.28 -7.33 -0.82
CA ALA A 72 -7.93 -6.15 -0.25
C ALA A 72 -7.89 -6.15 1.28
N LYS A 73 -7.99 -7.33 1.92
CA LYS A 73 -7.91 -7.48 3.38
C LYS A 73 -6.50 -7.22 3.90
N VAL A 74 -5.47 -7.74 3.24
CA VAL A 74 -4.07 -7.50 3.60
C VAL A 74 -3.69 -6.04 3.40
N VAL A 75 -4.15 -5.40 2.33
CA VAL A 75 -3.96 -3.96 2.11
C VAL A 75 -4.55 -3.15 3.27
N LYS A 76 -5.73 -3.53 3.79
CA LYS A 76 -6.31 -2.88 4.98
C LYS A 76 -5.41 -3.05 6.21
N LEU A 77 -4.82 -4.23 6.41
CA LEU A 77 -3.85 -4.46 7.50
C LEU A 77 -2.58 -3.62 7.33
N LEU A 78 -2.05 -3.51 6.11
CA LEU A 78 -0.90 -2.63 5.82
C LEU A 78 -1.24 -1.15 6.01
N LYS A 79 -2.46 -0.72 5.68
CA LYS A 79 -2.96 0.63 6.00
C LYS A 79 -3.03 0.81 7.52
N ALA A 80 -3.51 -0.17 8.28
CA ALA A 80 -3.47 -0.11 9.75
C ALA A 80 -2.03 0.02 10.28
N TRP A 81 -1.07 -0.74 9.75
CA TRP A 81 0.35 -0.61 10.07
C TRP A 81 0.89 0.79 9.74
N LYS A 82 0.54 1.35 8.58
CA LYS A 82 0.90 2.72 8.19
C LYS A 82 0.44 3.76 9.20
N TYR A 83 -0.79 3.63 9.70
CA TYR A 83 -1.41 4.56 10.64
C TYR A 83 -1.19 4.21 12.12
N SER A 84 -0.43 3.15 12.42
CA SER A 84 -0.24 2.65 13.79
C SER A 84 0.65 3.54 14.67
N ARG A 85 1.15 4.65 14.12
CA ARG A 85 2.13 5.53 14.75
C ARG A 85 1.96 6.97 14.25
N ALA A 86 2.42 7.92 15.06
CA ALA A 86 2.49 9.34 14.72
C ALA A 86 3.95 9.81 14.84
N PRO A 87 4.58 10.35 13.77
CA PRO A 87 4.03 10.54 12.42
C PRO A 87 3.77 9.22 11.67
N LYS A 88 2.78 9.22 10.76
CA LYS A 88 2.42 8.04 9.93
C LYS A 88 3.60 7.55 9.09
N ILE A 89 3.65 6.25 8.80
CA ILE A 89 4.65 5.69 7.89
C ILE A 89 4.45 6.32 6.50
N PRO A 90 5.51 6.82 5.84
CA PRO A 90 5.37 7.68 4.66
C PRO A 90 5.09 6.92 3.35
N ILE A 91 4.48 5.74 3.41
CA ILE A 91 4.18 4.91 2.23
C ILE A 91 2.85 5.29 1.57
N PHE A 92 2.80 5.37 0.24
CA PHE A 92 1.58 5.62 -0.51
C PHE A 92 0.66 4.38 -0.57
N GLY A 93 -0.64 4.62 -0.41
CA GLY A 93 -1.66 3.56 -0.40
C GLY A 93 -1.68 2.74 -1.69
N PHE A 94 -1.67 3.45 -2.81
CA PHE A 94 -1.69 2.87 -4.15
C PHE A 94 -0.45 2.01 -4.45
N HIS A 95 0.72 2.38 -3.90
CA HIS A 95 1.92 1.55 -4.03
C HIS A 95 1.77 0.22 -3.29
N MET A 96 1.20 0.21 -2.08
CA MET A 96 0.96 -1.05 -1.34
C MET A 96 0.02 -1.99 -2.11
N GLU A 97 -1.04 -1.43 -2.69
CA GLU A 97 -2.00 -2.16 -3.51
C GLU A 97 -1.33 -2.80 -4.73
N MET A 98 -0.59 -1.99 -5.49
CA MET A 98 0.09 -2.44 -6.71
C MET A 98 1.26 -3.39 -6.42
N LEU A 99 2.01 -3.17 -5.34
CA LEU A 99 3.09 -4.07 -4.93
C LEU A 99 2.56 -5.48 -4.67
N LEU A 100 1.49 -5.61 -3.89
CA LEU A 100 0.90 -6.91 -3.56
C LEU A 100 0.21 -7.58 -4.75
N ALA A 101 -0.44 -6.78 -5.61
CA ALA A 101 -1.09 -7.29 -6.82
C ALA A 101 -0.05 -7.87 -7.79
N THR A 102 1.02 -7.11 -8.06
CA THR A 102 2.06 -7.51 -9.02
C THR A 102 2.98 -8.62 -8.50
N SER A 103 3.22 -8.71 -7.19
CA SER A 103 4.08 -9.75 -6.62
C SER A 103 3.41 -11.12 -6.54
N GLY A 104 2.08 -11.20 -6.62
CA GLY A 104 1.34 -12.45 -6.41
C GLY A 104 1.42 -12.97 -4.97
N THR A 105 1.88 -12.15 -4.01
CA THR A 105 2.06 -12.56 -2.59
C THR A 105 0.75 -13.00 -1.95
N CYS A 106 -0.40 -12.58 -2.46
CA CYS A 106 -1.68 -12.98 -1.87
C CYS A 106 -2.22 -14.31 -2.43
N VAL A 107 -1.65 -14.84 -3.52
CA VAL A 107 -2.17 -16.01 -4.24
C VAL A 107 -1.81 -17.32 -3.52
N GLY A 108 -2.73 -18.28 -3.55
CA GLY A 108 -2.58 -19.63 -2.96
C GLY A 108 -3.07 -19.75 -1.52
N VAL A 109 -2.88 -20.93 -0.90
CA VAL A 109 -3.28 -21.21 0.50
C VAL A 109 -2.23 -20.64 1.45
N ARG A 110 -2.37 -19.35 1.80
CA ARG A 110 -1.44 -18.62 2.69
C ARG A 110 -2.22 -17.87 3.76
N SER A 111 -1.70 -17.90 5.00
CA SER A 111 -2.22 -17.14 6.14
C SER A 111 -1.92 -15.63 6.00
N TYR A 112 -2.71 -14.79 6.68
CA TYR A 112 -2.48 -13.34 6.68
C TYR A 112 -1.12 -12.97 7.28
N GLN A 113 -0.68 -13.70 8.31
CA GLN A 113 0.63 -13.53 8.95
C GLN A 113 1.77 -13.67 7.93
N ASN A 114 1.76 -14.75 7.14
CA ASN A 114 2.80 -15.00 6.14
C ASN A 114 2.76 -13.97 5.02
N ILE A 115 1.57 -13.58 4.56
CA ILE A 115 1.44 -12.53 3.53
C ILE A 115 1.97 -11.19 4.04
N LEU A 116 1.69 -10.82 5.29
CA LEU A 116 2.23 -9.59 5.90
C LEU A 116 3.75 -9.63 6.03
N LEU A 117 4.32 -10.74 6.50
CA LEU A 117 5.77 -10.93 6.56
C LEU A 117 6.40 -10.74 5.18
N ASP A 118 5.85 -11.39 4.16
CA ASP A 118 6.34 -11.27 2.78
C ASP A 118 6.17 -9.85 2.23
N ALA A 119 5.10 -9.13 2.59
CA ALA A 119 4.91 -7.74 2.21
C ALA A 119 6.00 -6.82 2.80
N PHE A 120 6.34 -7.00 4.08
CA PHE A 120 7.43 -6.26 4.72
C PHE A 120 8.79 -6.59 4.12
N ARG A 121 9.04 -7.87 3.82
CA ARG A 121 10.25 -8.31 3.10
C ARG A 121 10.33 -7.69 1.72
N LEU A 122 9.25 -7.69 0.94
CA LEU A 122 9.22 -7.05 -0.38
C LEU A 122 9.56 -5.56 -0.31
N LEU A 123 9.03 -4.82 0.67
CA LEU A 123 9.35 -3.40 0.85
C LEU A 123 10.83 -3.19 1.19
N ARG A 124 11.37 -4.01 2.10
CA ARG A 124 12.80 -3.99 2.49
C ARG A 124 13.71 -4.37 1.32
N ASP A 125 13.47 -5.51 0.70
CA ASP A 125 14.35 -6.13 -0.31
C ASP A 125 14.36 -5.30 -1.61
N ARG A 126 13.27 -4.60 -1.90
CA ARG A 126 13.22 -3.60 -2.98
C ARG A 126 13.79 -2.25 -2.58
N ASN A 127 14.30 -2.08 -1.36
CA ASN A 127 14.79 -0.83 -0.80
C ASN A 127 13.77 0.33 -0.93
N GLY A 128 12.47 0.04 -0.79
CA GLY A 128 11.40 1.02 -0.98
C GLY A 128 11.35 1.64 -2.39
N SER A 129 11.90 0.98 -3.41
CA SER A 129 11.97 1.50 -4.77
C SER A 129 10.60 1.56 -5.45
N SER A 130 10.41 2.55 -6.32
CA SER A 130 9.20 2.67 -7.13
C SER A 130 8.99 1.47 -8.05
N LEU A 131 7.72 1.15 -8.31
CA LEU A 131 7.30 0.08 -9.20
C LEU A 131 7.18 0.63 -10.63
N ALA A 132 7.53 -0.17 -11.63
CA ALA A 132 7.04 0.08 -12.98
C ALA A 132 5.52 -0.14 -12.97
N ASP A 133 4.75 0.75 -13.59
CA ASP A 133 3.30 0.56 -13.71
C ASP A 133 3.05 -0.70 -14.57
N PRO A 134 2.47 -1.78 -14.01
CA PRO A 134 2.23 -3.03 -14.75
C PRO A 134 1.30 -2.83 -15.94
N LEU A 135 0.56 -1.71 -15.98
CA LEU A 135 -0.38 -1.38 -17.04
C LEU A 135 0.19 -0.36 -18.04
N GLY A 136 1.41 0.13 -17.82
CA GLY A 136 2.09 1.07 -18.72
C GLY A 136 1.45 2.46 -18.81
N ILE A 137 0.59 2.85 -17.86
CA ILE A 137 -0.15 4.12 -17.91
C ILE A 137 0.70 5.26 -17.32
N SER A 138 1.15 5.12 -16.08
CA SER A 138 1.85 6.18 -15.33
C SER A 138 3.38 6.07 -15.39
N SER A 139 3.91 5.10 -16.13
CA SER A 139 5.32 4.64 -16.17
C SER A 139 5.84 4.08 -14.84
N ARG A 140 5.74 4.84 -13.74
CA ARG A 140 6.19 4.47 -12.40
C ARG A 140 5.14 4.77 -11.33
N ILE A 141 5.21 4.00 -10.23
CA ILE A 141 4.36 4.10 -9.04
C ILE A 141 5.29 4.18 -7.82
N ASP A 142 5.45 5.39 -7.30
CA ASP A 142 6.36 5.68 -6.20
C ASP A 142 5.86 5.10 -4.88
N ALA A 143 6.79 4.69 -4.01
CA ALA A 143 6.46 4.20 -2.68
C ALA A 143 6.26 5.37 -1.69
N VAL A 144 7.04 6.42 -1.87
CA VAL A 144 7.18 7.59 -0.98
C VAL A 144 7.49 8.84 -1.81
N ALA A 145 7.45 10.03 -1.22
CA ALA A 145 7.76 11.28 -1.94
C ALA A 145 9.26 11.61 -1.98
N THR A 146 10.02 11.25 -0.94
CA THR A 146 11.43 11.68 -0.81
C THR A 146 12.38 10.54 -0.42
N GLU A 147 13.66 10.74 -0.68
CA GLU A 147 14.73 9.81 -0.29
C GLU A 147 14.76 9.55 1.23
N LEU A 148 14.61 10.59 2.05
CA LEU A 148 14.56 10.46 3.50
C LEU A 148 13.35 9.63 3.95
N GLN A 149 12.19 9.79 3.30
CA GLN A 149 11.02 8.96 3.57
C GLN A 149 11.26 7.51 3.14
N ARG A 150 12.04 7.26 2.08
CA ARG A 150 12.39 5.92 1.61
C ARG A 150 13.23 5.18 2.63
N GLN A 151 14.27 5.82 3.15
CA GLN A 151 15.14 5.25 4.19
C GLN A 151 14.32 4.85 5.42
N ARG A 152 13.46 5.76 5.90
CA ARG A 152 12.53 5.48 7.01
C ARG A 152 11.56 4.33 6.71
N LEU A 153 11.01 4.27 5.49
CA LEU A 153 10.14 3.17 5.08
C LEU A 153 10.89 1.83 5.16
N VAL A 154 12.12 1.77 4.66
CA VAL A 154 12.94 0.55 4.68
C VAL A 154 13.28 0.13 6.10
N GLU A 155 13.63 1.07 6.98
CA GLU A 155 13.84 0.81 8.41
C GLU A 155 12.59 0.21 9.07
N TYR A 156 11.43 0.83 8.88
CA TYR A 156 10.17 0.32 9.44
C TYR A 156 9.77 -1.03 8.87
N ALA A 157 9.94 -1.24 7.55
CA ALA A 157 9.66 -2.51 6.91
C ALA A 157 10.61 -3.62 7.41
N SER A 158 11.89 -3.31 7.61
CA SER A 158 12.87 -4.25 8.16
C SER A 158 12.50 -4.68 9.57
N TYR A 159 12.23 -3.71 10.45
CA TYR A 159 11.78 -3.98 11.81
C TYR A 159 10.49 -4.82 11.83
N ALA A 160 9.50 -4.46 11.00
CA ALA A 160 8.25 -5.18 10.91
C ALA A 160 8.44 -6.62 10.39
N ALA A 161 9.30 -6.83 9.40
CA ALA A 161 9.63 -8.16 8.89
C ALA A 161 10.27 -9.05 9.98
N ASP A 162 11.22 -8.49 10.75
CA ASP A 162 11.87 -9.23 11.83
C ASP A 162 10.88 -9.63 12.92
N LYS A 163 10.05 -8.69 13.38
CA LYS A 163 9.04 -8.97 14.42
C LYS A 163 7.93 -9.89 13.92
N ALA A 164 7.46 -9.74 12.68
CA ALA A 164 6.49 -10.66 12.10
C ALA A 164 7.05 -12.09 11.99
N SER A 165 8.34 -12.23 11.63
CA SER A 165 9.01 -13.52 11.61
C SER A 165 9.10 -14.13 13.02
N SER A 166 9.43 -13.35 14.04
CA SER A 166 9.41 -13.82 15.44
C SER A 166 8.00 -14.22 15.89
N ALA A 167 6.97 -13.47 15.48
CA ALA A 167 5.59 -13.77 15.81
C ALA A 167 5.14 -15.12 15.24
N ILE A 168 5.44 -15.37 13.96
CA ILE A 168 5.12 -16.64 13.29
C ILE A 168 5.87 -17.81 13.93
N SER A 169 7.17 -17.65 14.22
CA SER A 169 7.95 -18.69 14.90
C SER A 169 7.43 -18.99 16.31
N ALA A 170 6.96 -17.98 17.04
CA ALA A 170 6.34 -18.16 18.34
C ALA A 170 5.00 -18.90 18.24
N GLU A 171 4.15 -18.54 17.27
CA GLU A 171 2.86 -19.20 17.00
C GLU A 171 3.05 -20.68 16.64
N VAL A 172 3.98 -21.00 15.74
CA VAL A 172 4.32 -22.40 15.38
C VAL A 172 4.85 -23.18 16.59
N GLY A 173 5.57 -22.51 17.49
CA GLY A 173 6.06 -23.10 18.74
C GLY A 173 5.06 -23.14 19.89
N GLY A 174 3.78 -22.80 19.66
CA GLY A 174 2.72 -22.79 20.69
C GLY A 174 2.82 -21.66 21.73
N ARG A 175 3.75 -20.71 21.57
CA ARG A 175 3.95 -19.58 22.48
C ARG A 175 3.08 -18.41 22.03
N HIS A 176 1.78 -18.53 22.26
CA HIS A 176 0.82 -17.56 21.75
C HIS A 176 1.00 -16.16 22.35
N ASP A 177 1.35 -16.03 23.63
CA ASP A 177 1.55 -14.72 24.25
C ASP A 177 2.75 -13.97 23.65
N ASP A 178 3.84 -14.68 23.35
CA ASP A 178 4.98 -14.15 22.59
C ASP A 178 4.55 -13.71 21.18
N ALA A 179 3.73 -14.51 20.50
CA ALA A 179 3.24 -14.17 19.17
C ALA A 179 2.42 -12.86 19.19
N TYR A 180 1.52 -12.69 20.17
CA TYR A 180 0.76 -11.45 20.37
C TYR A 180 1.68 -10.27 20.71
N TYR A 181 2.68 -10.48 21.57
CA TYR A 181 3.67 -9.47 21.91
C TYR A 181 4.41 -8.97 20.65
N TYR A 182 4.86 -9.87 19.79
CA TYR A 182 5.56 -9.49 18.56
C TYR A 182 4.64 -8.78 17.55
N TRP A 183 3.37 -9.20 17.41
CA TRP A 183 2.41 -8.46 16.58
C TRP A 183 2.12 -7.07 17.13
N LYS A 184 2.05 -6.89 18.46
CA LYS A 184 1.98 -5.55 19.07
C LYS A 184 3.19 -4.71 18.69
N LEU A 185 4.40 -5.26 18.63
CA LEU A 185 5.57 -4.50 18.16
C LEU A 185 5.46 -4.09 16.69
N VAL A 186 4.98 -4.98 15.81
CA VAL A 186 4.76 -4.66 14.37
C VAL A 186 3.82 -3.46 14.22
N PHE A 187 2.69 -3.49 14.92
CA PHE A 187 1.66 -2.45 14.86
C PHE A 187 1.84 -1.36 15.93
N ASN A 188 3.05 -1.20 16.49
CA ASN A 188 3.35 -0.15 17.47
C ASN A 188 2.29 -0.03 18.59
N GLN A 189 2.00 -1.16 19.24
CA GLN A 189 1.00 -1.37 20.30
C GLN A 189 -0.47 -1.21 19.89
N ALA A 190 -0.78 -0.84 18.65
CA ALA A 190 -2.15 -0.71 18.15
C ALA A 190 -2.81 -2.06 17.79
N PHE A 191 -2.09 -3.18 17.92
CA PHE A 191 -2.67 -4.50 17.71
C PHE A 191 -3.61 -4.86 18.88
N PRO A 192 -4.79 -5.44 18.62
CA PRO A 192 -5.75 -5.78 19.67
C PRO A 192 -5.13 -6.62 20.80
N SER A 193 -5.54 -6.33 22.04
CA SER A 193 -5.35 -7.26 23.14
C SER A 193 -6.25 -8.48 22.97
N ARG A 194 -5.87 -9.58 23.61
CA ARG A 194 -6.77 -10.71 23.85
C ARG A 194 -7.98 -10.29 24.67
#